data_AF-A0A2J7TM47-F1
#
_entry.id   AF-A0A2J7TM47-F1
#
_cell.length_a   1.000
_cell.length_b   1.000
_cell.length_c   1.000
_cell.angle_alpha   90.00
_cell.angle_beta   90.00
_cell.angle_gamma   90.00
#
_symmetry.space_group_name_H-M   'P 1'
#
loop_
_entity.id
_entity.type
_entity.pdbx_description
1 polymer ?
#
loop_
_entity_poly.entity_id
_entity_poly.type
_entity_poly.pdbx_seq_one_letter_code
_entity_poly.pdbx_strand_id
1 'polypeptide(L)'
;MNAVDIIATKRDDLAGFAGDIERLETIFSTWDATQRGAVEAYRRAVEDLNGEALRRLVRILKQEPAALAAMKQAATDEIVYAVLRRHNILKPSLSERVEAALEGVRPMLAAHGGDVELVSVRPPAIEVRFVGACDGCPASSMTFHAGVKKAVAEACPEITDILQVKGVSHAGAGNVHFISPFAHGAADGWRFVCRIDEIPQGGVSAITIDGRDVILSRQGAALSCFENACAHLGLPLDGGEIAHGVITCPYHGFQYDLSSGECLTAPEVALQPHAVRVVGHCVEVRLSS
;
A
#
# COMPACT_ATOMS: atom_id res chain seq x y z
N MET A 1 -0.72 -44.79 8.92
CA MET A 1 -0.54 -43.37 9.26
C MET A 1 -0.29 -43.28 10.74
N ASN A 2 0.89 -42.84 11.17
CA ASN A 2 1.20 -42.76 12.59
C ASN A 2 0.52 -41.52 13.19
N ALA A 3 -0.10 -41.68 14.36
CA ALA A 3 -0.82 -40.65 15.11
C ALA A 3 0.03 -39.45 15.55
N VAL A 4 1.32 -39.41 15.18
CA VAL A 4 2.31 -38.41 15.60
C VAL A 4 2.27 -37.15 14.71
N ASP A 5 1.71 -37.23 13.49
CA ASP A 5 1.64 -36.09 12.57
C ASP A 5 0.42 -35.16 12.79
N ILE A 6 -0.41 -35.41 13.81
CA ILE A 6 -1.65 -34.64 14.09
C ILE A 6 -1.51 -33.77 15.36
N ILE A 7 -0.30 -33.67 15.93
CA ILE A 7 -0.09 -32.90 17.17
C ILE A 7 -0.01 -31.41 16.85
N ALA A 8 -0.91 -30.62 17.45
CA ALA A 8 -0.84 -29.17 17.45
C ALA A 8 0.47 -28.74 18.12
N THR A 9 1.36 -28.14 17.34
CA THR A 9 2.56 -27.48 17.89
C THR A 9 2.14 -26.11 18.39
N LYS A 10 2.77 -25.62 19.46
CA LYS A 10 2.50 -24.27 19.96
C LYS A 10 3.04 -23.29 18.92
N ARG A 11 2.13 -22.61 18.21
CA ARG A 11 2.44 -21.52 17.28
C ARG A 11 2.00 -20.20 17.90
N ASP A 12 2.76 -19.16 17.65
CA ASP A 12 2.53 -17.81 18.16
C ASP A 12 2.58 -16.74 17.06
N ASP A 13 2.77 -17.15 15.80
CA ASP A 13 2.82 -16.28 14.61
C ASP A 13 1.87 -16.74 13.49
N LEU A 14 1.52 -15.82 12.57
CA LEU A 14 0.61 -16.12 11.46
C LEU A 14 1.16 -17.21 10.54
N ALA A 15 2.47 -17.18 10.26
CA ALA A 15 3.13 -18.16 9.40
C ALA A 15 3.01 -19.60 9.94
N GLY A 16 3.16 -19.78 11.26
CA GLY A 16 2.97 -21.06 11.91
C GLY A 16 1.54 -21.58 11.80
N PHE A 17 0.54 -20.72 12.05
CA PHE A 17 -0.87 -21.09 11.91
C PHE A 17 -1.25 -21.43 10.46
N ALA A 18 -0.77 -20.65 9.50
CA ALA A 18 -1.00 -20.90 8.07
C ALA A 18 -0.35 -22.23 7.61
N GLY A 19 0.89 -22.47 8.02
CA GLY A 19 1.60 -23.71 7.69
C GLY A 19 0.93 -24.96 8.26
N ASP A 20 0.30 -24.88 9.43
CA ASP A 20 -0.50 -25.99 9.98
C ASP A 20 -1.76 -26.25 9.15
N ILE A 21 -2.44 -25.21 8.67
CA ILE A 21 -3.59 -25.36 7.78
C ILE A 21 -3.16 -26.03 6.46
N GLU A 22 -2.12 -25.52 5.80
CA GLU A 22 -1.61 -26.07 4.54
C GLU A 22 -1.18 -27.54 4.68
N ARG A 23 -0.52 -27.88 5.79
CA ARG A 23 -0.10 -29.24 6.10
C ARG A 23 -1.31 -30.16 6.27
N LEU A 24 -2.33 -29.72 6.99
CA LEU A 24 -3.58 -30.48 7.17
C LEU A 24 -4.34 -30.64 5.85
N GLU A 25 -4.43 -29.57 5.05
CA GLU A 25 -5.04 -29.63 3.70
C GLU A 25 -4.30 -30.60 2.78
N THR A 26 -2.96 -30.65 2.87
CA THR A 26 -2.15 -31.65 2.16
C THR A 26 -2.50 -33.07 2.59
N ILE A 27 -2.68 -33.32 3.89
CA ILE A 27 -3.13 -34.62 4.40
C ILE A 27 -4.53 -34.95 3.88
N PHE A 28 -5.47 -34.01 3.97
CA PHE A 28 -6.85 -34.21 3.51
C PHE A 28 -6.91 -34.50 2.01
N SER A 29 -5.98 -33.96 1.21
CA SER A 29 -5.92 -34.22 -0.23
C SER A 29 -5.73 -35.71 -0.58
N THR A 30 -5.13 -36.49 0.31
CA THR A 30 -4.90 -37.93 0.11
C THR A 30 -6.10 -38.79 0.56
N TRP A 31 -7.14 -38.18 1.12
CA TRP A 31 -8.30 -38.89 1.66
C TRP A 31 -9.36 -39.16 0.58
N ASP A 32 -10.21 -40.16 0.82
CA ASP A 32 -11.34 -40.45 -0.08
C ASP A 32 -12.39 -39.32 -0.09
N ALA A 33 -13.32 -39.39 -1.05
CA ALA A 33 -14.33 -38.34 -1.24
C ALA A 33 -15.26 -38.17 -0.03
N THR A 34 -15.59 -39.25 0.68
CA THR A 34 -16.47 -39.22 1.85
C THR A 34 -15.75 -38.58 3.04
N GLN A 35 -14.50 -38.97 3.27
CA GLN A 35 -13.64 -38.41 4.32
C GLN A 35 -13.38 -36.91 4.09
N ARG A 36 -13.01 -36.51 2.87
CA ARG A 36 -12.85 -35.09 2.52
C ARG A 36 -14.15 -34.31 2.70
N GLY A 37 -15.28 -34.89 2.28
CA GLY A 37 -16.60 -34.29 2.46
C GLY A 37 -16.94 -34.05 3.93
N ALA A 38 -16.63 -34.99 4.82
CA ALA A 38 -16.88 -34.86 6.25
C ALA A 38 -16.05 -33.76 6.91
N VAL A 39 -14.74 -33.67 6.61
CA VAL A 39 -13.87 -32.62 7.16
C VAL A 39 -14.28 -31.25 6.63
N GLU A 40 -14.59 -31.14 5.33
CA GLU A 40 -15.01 -29.88 4.75
C GLU A 40 -16.34 -29.39 5.34
N ALA A 41 -17.30 -30.31 5.57
CA ALA A 41 -18.56 -29.98 6.23
C ALA A 41 -18.33 -29.51 7.68
N TYR A 42 -17.46 -30.18 8.43
CA TYR A 42 -17.10 -29.78 9.79
C TYR A 42 -16.40 -28.41 9.82
N ARG A 43 -15.42 -28.19 8.95
CA ARG A 43 -14.69 -26.93 8.81
C ARG A 43 -15.65 -25.77 8.53
N ARG A 44 -16.56 -25.93 7.57
CA ARG A 44 -17.60 -24.93 7.26
C ARG A 44 -18.49 -24.63 8.46
N ALA A 45 -18.96 -25.66 9.15
CA ALA A 45 -19.83 -25.47 10.32
C ALA A 45 -19.14 -24.67 11.43
N VAL A 46 -17.85 -24.92 11.68
CA VAL A 46 -17.03 -24.14 12.63
C VAL A 46 -16.83 -22.70 12.13
N GLU A 47 -16.54 -22.52 10.84
CA GLU A 47 -16.35 -21.18 10.26
C GLU A 47 -17.61 -20.33 10.28
N ASP A 48 -18.76 -20.93 10.01
CA ASP A 48 -20.07 -20.25 10.04
C ASP A 48 -20.41 -19.81 11.47
N LEU A 49 -20.17 -20.68 12.45
CA LEU A 49 -20.38 -20.37 13.87
C LEU A 49 -19.46 -19.22 14.33
N ASN A 50 -18.17 -19.32 14.04
CA ASN A 50 -17.18 -18.29 14.39
C ASN A 50 -17.49 -16.97 13.71
N GLY A 51 -17.82 -17.00 12.42
CA GLY A 51 -18.19 -15.81 11.66
C GLY A 51 -19.41 -15.12 12.24
N GLU A 52 -20.45 -15.86 12.64
CA GLU A 52 -21.63 -15.29 13.27
C GLU A 52 -21.34 -14.70 14.67
N ALA A 53 -20.54 -15.40 15.48
CA ALA A 53 -20.12 -14.91 16.79
C ALA A 53 -19.35 -13.58 16.67
N LEU A 54 -18.35 -13.53 15.79
CA LEU A 54 -17.54 -12.34 15.56
C LEU A 54 -18.38 -11.18 14.98
N ARG A 55 -19.29 -11.43 14.03
CA ARG A 55 -20.22 -10.39 13.51
C ARG A 55 -21.08 -9.78 14.61
N ARG A 56 -21.61 -10.61 15.52
CA ARG A 56 -22.41 -10.13 16.67
C ARG A 56 -21.55 -9.32 17.63
N LEU A 57 -20.35 -9.81 17.95
CA LEU A 57 -19.40 -9.11 18.82
C LEU A 57 -19.07 -7.72 18.26
N VAL A 58 -18.69 -7.65 16.98
CA VAL A 58 -18.38 -6.38 16.30
C VAL A 58 -19.58 -5.44 16.29
N ARG A 59 -20.81 -5.96 16.09
CA ARG A 59 -22.05 -5.17 16.13
C ARG A 59 -22.33 -4.56 17.51
N ILE A 60 -21.93 -5.23 18.58
CA ILE A 60 -22.08 -4.73 19.95
C ILE A 60 -20.99 -3.69 20.23
N LEU A 61 -19.73 -4.04 19.99
CA LEU A 61 -18.58 -3.19 20.29
C LEU A 61 -18.59 -1.86 19.52
N LYS A 62 -19.08 -1.84 18.27
CA LYS A 62 -19.17 -0.60 17.48
C LYS A 62 -20.13 0.45 18.03
N GLN A 63 -20.97 0.10 19.02
CA GLN A 63 -21.89 1.03 19.65
C GLN A 63 -21.19 1.95 20.66
N GLU A 64 -20.00 1.56 21.11
CA GLU A 64 -19.19 2.32 22.05
C GLU A 64 -17.92 2.86 21.35
N PRO A 65 -17.72 4.18 21.26
CA PRO A 65 -16.61 4.78 20.52
C PRO A 65 -15.22 4.30 20.97
N ALA A 66 -14.99 4.14 22.27
CA ALA A 66 -13.72 3.67 22.82
C ALA A 66 -13.44 2.21 22.44
N ALA A 67 -14.46 1.34 22.50
CA ALA A 67 -14.36 -0.05 22.09
C ALA A 67 -14.13 -0.18 20.57
N LEU A 68 -14.77 0.67 19.77
CA LEU A 68 -14.51 0.74 18.33
C LEU A 68 -13.06 1.14 18.02
N ALA A 69 -12.50 2.11 18.75
CA ALA A 69 -11.11 2.51 18.59
C ALA A 69 -10.15 1.37 18.96
N ALA A 70 -10.39 0.70 20.10
CA ALA A 70 -9.60 -0.45 20.51
C ALA A 70 -9.70 -1.62 19.52
N MET A 71 -10.87 -1.87 18.93
CA MET A 71 -11.04 -2.88 17.87
C MET A 71 -10.26 -2.52 16.61
N LYS A 72 -10.27 -1.25 16.19
CA LYS A 72 -9.46 -0.78 15.05
C LYS A 72 -7.97 -0.98 15.32
N GLN A 73 -7.51 -0.72 16.55
CA GLN A 73 -6.14 -0.99 16.96
C GLN A 73 -5.84 -2.50 16.98
N ALA A 74 -6.74 -3.34 17.49
CA ALA A 74 -6.55 -4.79 17.47
C ALA A 74 -6.47 -5.34 16.04
N ALA A 75 -7.19 -4.75 15.09
CA ALA A 75 -7.12 -5.12 13.68
C ALA A 75 -5.79 -4.77 12.99
N THR A 76 -4.84 -4.12 13.69
CA THR A 76 -3.46 -3.96 13.18
C THR A 76 -2.58 -5.18 13.46
N ASP A 77 -3.04 -6.11 14.29
CA ASP A 77 -2.39 -7.41 14.48
C ASP A 77 -2.66 -8.31 13.26
N GLU A 78 -1.61 -8.95 12.74
CA GLU A 78 -1.67 -9.76 11.53
C GLU A 78 -2.65 -10.94 11.62
N ILE A 79 -2.72 -11.59 12.79
CA ILE A 79 -3.60 -12.75 13.01
C ILE A 79 -5.04 -12.27 13.13
N VAL A 80 -5.26 -11.19 13.88
CA VAL A 80 -6.59 -10.59 14.03
C VAL A 80 -7.11 -10.14 12.66
N TYR A 81 -6.29 -9.45 11.87
CA TYR A 81 -6.65 -9.03 10.51
C TYR A 81 -7.04 -10.23 9.63
N ALA A 82 -6.19 -11.27 9.59
CA ALA A 82 -6.43 -12.45 8.78
C ALA A 82 -7.75 -13.16 9.15
N VAL A 83 -8.04 -13.31 10.45
CA VAL A 83 -9.29 -13.93 10.92
C VAL A 83 -10.51 -13.08 10.58
N LEU A 84 -10.47 -11.78 10.86
CA LEU A 84 -11.58 -10.88 10.55
C LEU A 84 -11.86 -10.80 9.05
N ARG A 85 -10.81 -10.87 8.22
CA ARG A 85 -10.92 -10.91 6.76
C ARG A 85 -11.52 -12.23 6.27
N ARG A 86 -11.05 -13.38 6.78
CA ARG A 86 -11.56 -14.72 6.46
C ARG A 86 -13.06 -14.83 6.69
N HIS A 87 -13.57 -14.20 7.74
CA HIS A 87 -15.00 -14.20 8.07
C HIS A 87 -15.80 -13.05 7.43
N ASN A 88 -15.21 -12.30 6.50
CA ASN A 88 -15.83 -11.17 5.78
C ASN A 88 -16.35 -10.05 6.71
N ILE A 89 -15.67 -9.83 7.83
CA ILE A 89 -16.00 -8.75 8.77
C ILE A 89 -15.26 -7.48 8.36
N LEU A 90 -13.98 -7.63 8.02
CA LEU A 90 -13.25 -6.63 7.25
C LEU A 90 -13.44 -6.94 5.77
N LYS A 91 -13.85 -5.92 5.02
CA LYS A 91 -13.88 -5.98 3.55
C LYS A 91 -12.46 -5.75 3.04
N PRO A 92 -12.12 -6.32 1.87
CA PRO A 92 -10.84 -6.04 1.28
C PRO A 92 -10.76 -4.55 0.95
N SER A 93 -9.58 -3.97 1.13
CA SER A 93 -9.34 -2.58 0.73
C SER A 93 -9.54 -2.43 -0.78
N LEU A 94 -9.71 -1.19 -1.23
CA LEU A 94 -9.77 -0.94 -2.67
C LEU A 94 -8.45 -1.35 -3.35
N SER A 95 -7.31 -1.09 -2.71
CA SER A 95 -6.00 -1.51 -3.22
C SER A 95 -5.87 -3.02 -3.32
N GLU A 96 -6.33 -3.78 -2.31
CA GLU A 96 -6.34 -5.25 -2.39
C GLU A 96 -7.22 -5.77 -3.53
N ARG A 97 -8.38 -5.13 -3.77
CA ARG A 97 -9.26 -5.50 -4.88
C ARG A 97 -8.65 -5.16 -6.23
N VAL A 98 -7.95 -4.04 -6.34
CA VAL A 98 -7.21 -3.63 -7.54
C VAL A 98 -6.06 -4.59 -7.79
N GLU A 99 -5.24 -4.87 -6.76
CA GLU A 99 -4.10 -5.79 -6.88
C GLU A 99 -4.56 -7.21 -7.27
N ALA A 100 -5.64 -7.71 -6.66
CA ALA A 100 -6.23 -8.99 -7.06
C ALA A 100 -6.72 -8.99 -8.52
N ALA A 101 -7.24 -7.86 -9.00
CA ALA A 101 -7.63 -7.69 -10.40
C ALA A 101 -6.41 -7.66 -11.34
N LEU A 102 -5.33 -7.00 -10.93
CA LEU A 102 -4.06 -6.96 -11.65
C LEU A 102 -3.42 -8.35 -11.71
N GLU A 103 -3.41 -9.09 -10.60
CA GLU A 103 -2.89 -10.46 -10.54
C GLU A 103 -3.60 -11.39 -11.54
N GLY A 104 -4.91 -11.20 -11.74
CA GLY A 104 -5.67 -11.93 -12.76
C GLY A 104 -5.23 -11.66 -14.21
N VAL A 105 -4.62 -10.50 -14.49
CA VAL A 105 -4.14 -10.13 -15.84
C VAL A 105 -2.63 -10.32 -16.03
N ARG A 106 -1.83 -10.43 -14.95
CA ARG A 106 -0.37 -10.66 -15.05
C ARG A 106 0.01 -11.85 -15.94
N PRO A 107 -0.65 -13.03 -15.90
CA PRO A 107 -0.29 -14.15 -16.79
C PRO A 107 -0.41 -13.81 -18.28
N MET A 108 -1.41 -13.00 -18.66
CA MET A 108 -1.60 -12.54 -20.04
C MET A 108 -0.51 -11.55 -20.44
N LEU A 109 -0.12 -10.63 -19.55
CA LEU A 109 0.95 -9.66 -19.80
C LEU A 109 2.32 -10.36 -19.92
N ALA A 110 2.57 -11.33 -19.03
CA ALA A 110 3.80 -12.11 -19.00
C ALA A 110 4.00 -12.93 -20.28
N ALA A 111 2.92 -13.47 -20.86
CA ALA A 111 2.96 -14.17 -22.15
C ALA A 111 3.46 -13.29 -23.32
N HIS A 112 3.39 -11.97 -23.17
CA HIS A 112 3.90 -10.99 -24.13
C HIS A 112 5.13 -10.24 -23.63
N GLY A 113 5.80 -10.76 -22.58
CA GLY A 113 7.07 -10.24 -22.09
C GLY A 113 6.97 -8.95 -21.29
N GLY A 114 5.83 -8.70 -20.62
CA GLY A 114 5.74 -7.59 -19.67
C GLY A 114 4.83 -7.87 -18.48
N ASP A 115 4.62 -6.85 -17.67
CA ASP A 115 3.91 -6.94 -16.40
C ASP A 115 3.26 -5.59 -16.06
N VAL A 116 2.45 -5.56 -15.00
CA VAL A 116 1.84 -4.35 -14.47
C VAL A 116 2.04 -4.26 -12.96
N GLU A 117 2.49 -3.10 -12.49
CA GLU A 117 2.62 -2.79 -11.07
C GLU A 117 1.59 -1.73 -10.70
N LEU A 118 0.90 -1.91 -9.58
CA LEU A 118 0.11 -0.86 -8.97
C LEU A 118 1.05 0.18 -8.37
N VAL A 119 0.83 1.46 -8.69
CA VAL A 119 1.65 2.58 -8.20
C VAL A 119 0.89 3.42 -7.19
N SER A 120 -0.41 3.65 -7.41
CA SER A 120 -1.25 4.31 -6.41
C SER A 120 -2.74 4.05 -6.66
N VAL A 121 -3.54 4.15 -5.60
CA VAL A 121 -5.00 4.05 -5.66
C VAL A 121 -5.62 5.32 -5.11
N ARG A 122 -6.25 6.12 -5.96
CA ARG A 122 -6.89 7.39 -5.60
C ARG A 122 -8.21 7.55 -6.35
N PRO A 123 -9.33 7.04 -5.81
CA PRO A 123 -10.62 7.10 -6.47
C PRO A 123 -10.95 8.50 -6.99
N PRO A 124 -11.47 8.61 -8.22
CA PRO A 124 -11.94 7.51 -9.07
C PRO A 124 -10.83 6.90 -9.96
N ALA A 125 -9.56 7.23 -9.72
CA ALA A 125 -8.43 6.81 -10.54
C ALA A 125 -7.46 5.84 -9.82
N ILE A 126 -6.72 5.06 -10.59
CA ILE A 126 -5.52 4.37 -10.11
C ILE A 126 -4.35 4.68 -11.03
N GLU A 127 -3.13 4.65 -10.50
CA GLU A 127 -1.91 4.72 -11.30
C GLU A 127 -1.28 3.34 -11.37
N VAL A 128 -0.93 2.93 -12.59
CA VAL A 128 -0.25 1.66 -12.85
C VAL A 128 1.00 1.92 -13.68
N ARG A 129 2.01 1.11 -13.46
CA ARG A 129 3.23 1.09 -14.26
C ARG A 129 3.28 -0.21 -15.05
N PHE A 130 3.44 -0.11 -16.36
CA PHE A 130 3.74 -1.28 -17.16
C PHE A 130 5.24 -1.52 -17.17
N VAL A 131 5.66 -2.77 -17.02
CA VAL A 131 7.07 -3.18 -16.97
C VAL A 131 7.35 -4.13 -18.14
N GLY A 132 8.60 -4.19 -18.59
CA GLY A 132 9.04 -5.07 -19.68
C GLY A 132 8.68 -4.54 -21.07
N ALA A 133 8.38 -5.43 -22.01
CA ALA A 133 8.05 -5.09 -23.40
C ALA A 133 6.77 -4.22 -23.53
N CYS A 134 6.02 -4.07 -22.44
CA CYS A 134 4.85 -3.21 -22.31
C CYS A 134 5.19 -1.72 -22.15
N ASP A 135 6.42 -1.35 -21.76
CA ASP A 135 6.84 0.04 -21.62
C ASP A 135 7.39 0.60 -22.95
N GLY A 136 6.52 1.27 -23.72
CA GLY A 136 6.93 2.05 -24.89
C GLY A 136 6.68 1.46 -26.27
N CYS A 137 6.03 0.29 -26.40
CA CYS A 137 5.56 -0.23 -27.69
C CYS A 137 4.15 0.29 -28.04
N PRO A 138 3.95 1.13 -29.08
CA PRO A 138 2.65 1.74 -29.40
C PRO A 138 1.55 0.73 -29.77
N ALA A 139 1.93 -0.44 -30.28
CA ALA A 139 0.99 -1.48 -30.71
C ALA A 139 0.49 -2.37 -29.55
N SER A 140 1.28 -2.52 -28.49
CA SER A 140 0.98 -3.40 -27.36
C SER A 140 0.36 -2.65 -26.18
N SER A 141 0.68 -1.36 -26.01
CA SER A 141 0.17 -0.52 -24.92
C SER A 141 -1.35 -0.40 -24.91
N MET A 142 -2.00 -0.32 -26.07
CA MET A 142 -3.46 -0.19 -26.16
C MET A 142 -4.20 -1.45 -25.69
N THR A 143 -3.71 -2.64 -26.06
CA THR A 143 -4.34 -3.92 -25.72
C THR A 143 -4.15 -4.26 -24.24
N PHE A 144 -2.97 -3.99 -23.68
CA PHE A 144 -2.69 -4.20 -22.26
C PHE A 144 -3.45 -3.23 -21.37
N HIS A 145 -3.50 -1.94 -21.75
CA HIS A 145 -4.29 -0.95 -21.05
C HIS A 145 -5.79 -1.33 -21.04
N ALA A 146 -6.32 -1.84 -22.15
CA ALA A 146 -7.70 -2.32 -22.21
C ALA A 146 -7.95 -3.55 -21.32
N GLY A 147 -7.02 -4.50 -21.27
CA GLY A 147 -7.09 -5.69 -20.41
C GLY A 147 -7.09 -5.33 -18.92
N VAL A 148 -6.15 -4.48 -18.50
CA VAL A 148 -6.08 -3.95 -17.13
C VAL A 148 -7.34 -3.16 -16.79
N LYS A 149 -7.79 -2.27 -17.68
CA LYS A 149 -9.02 -1.49 -17.49
C LYS A 149 -10.25 -2.35 -17.32
N LYS A 150 -10.39 -3.42 -18.10
CA LYS A 150 -11.49 -4.36 -17.95
C LYS A 150 -11.45 -5.09 -16.61
N ALA A 151 -10.31 -5.66 -16.23
CA ALA A 151 -10.19 -6.42 -14.99
C ALA A 151 -10.45 -5.56 -13.75
N VAL A 152 -9.87 -4.35 -13.73
CA VAL A 152 -10.09 -3.40 -12.63
C VAL A 152 -11.53 -2.92 -12.59
N ALA A 153 -12.18 -2.63 -13.72
CA ALA A 153 -13.60 -2.22 -13.73
C ALA A 153 -14.55 -3.33 -13.24
N GLU A 154 -14.25 -4.60 -13.54
CA GLU A 154 -15.03 -5.75 -13.06
C GLU A 154 -14.88 -5.96 -11.54
N ALA A 155 -13.67 -5.81 -11.01
CA ALA A 155 -13.38 -5.99 -9.59
C ALA A 155 -13.67 -4.74 -8.73
N CYS A 156 -13.55 -3.55 -9.33
CA CYS A 156 -13.60 -2.23 -8.71
C CYS A 156 -14.45 -1.24 -9.53
N PRO A 157 -15.80 -1.34 -9.51
CA PRO A 157 -16.67 -0.43 -10.26
C PRO A 157 -16.52 1.06 -9.89
N GLU A 158 -15.97 1.35 -8.71
CA GLU A 158 -15.66 2.71 -8.25
C GLU A 158 -14.42 3.34 -8.90
N ILE A 159 -13.60 2.56 -9.61
CA ILE A 159 -12.45 3.05 -10.37
C ILE A 159 -12.86 3.24 -11.83
N THR A 160 -12.90 4.48 -12.30
CA THR A 160 -13.24 4.84 -13.68
C THR A 160 -12.01 5.10 -14.54
N ASP A 161 -10.90 5.48 -13.91
CA ASP A 161 -9.70 5.97 -14.59
C ASP A 161 -8.46 5.16 -14.22
N ILE A 162 -7.66 4.82 -15.23
CA ILE A 162 -6.38 4.14 -15.05
C ILE A 162 -5.32 4.98 -15.74
N LEU A 163 -4.37 5.48 -14.96
CA LEU A 163 -3.30 6.34 -15.43
C LEU A 163 -2.02 5.51 -15.53
N GLN A 164 -1.41 5.49 -16.72
CA GLN A 164 -0.11 4.87 -16.89
C GLN A 164 1.00 5.87 -16.54
N VAL A 165 1.84 5.51 -15.56
CA VAL A 165 3.09 6.24 -15.31
C VAL A 165 4.23 5.58 -16.11
N LYS A 166 5.05 6.39 -16.81
CA LYS A 166 6.20 5.89 -17.59
C LYS A 166 7.45 5.72 -16.72
N GLY A 167 8.28 4.72 -17.02
CA GLY A 167 9.56 4.51 -16.36
C GLY A 167 10.55 5.66 -16.60
N VAL A 168 11.31 6.02 -15.57
CA VAL A 168 12.33 7.07 -15.63
C VAL A 168 13.44 6.64 -16.60
N SER A 169 13.46 7.21 -17.79
CA SER A 169 14.56 7.06 -18.74
C SER A 169 15.83 7.69 -18.15
N HIS A 170 16.89 6.89 -18.00
CA HIS A 170 18.23 7.41 -17.69
C HIS A 170 18.75 8.22 -18.89
N ALA A 171 18.80 9.55 -18.77
CA ALA A 171 19.64 10.39 -19.62
C ALA A 171 19.92 11.78 -19.00
N GLY A 172 21.21 12.10 -18.84
CA GLY A 172 21.74 13.47 -18.97
C GLY A 172 21.98 14.27 -17.69
N ALA A 173 23.25 14.55 -17.42
CA ALA A 173 23.73 15.44 -16.37
C ALA A 173 23.27 16.90 -16.53
N GLY A 174 23.01 17.56 -15.41
CA GLY A 174 23.04 19.02 -15.30
C GLY A 174 21.73 19.74 -15.57
N ASN A 175 20.71 19.48 -14.73
CA ASN A 175 19.75 20.47 -14.18
C ASN A 175 18.68 19.70 -13.42
N VAL A 176 18.55 20.00 -12.12
CA VAL A 176 17.55 19.39 -11.22
C VAL A 176 16.18 19.93 -11.61
N HIS A 177 15.51 19.26 -12.54
CA HIS A 177 14.15 19.56 -12.98
C HIS A 177 13.19 18.47 -12.49
N PHE A 178 13.00 18.38 -11.18
CA PHE A 178 11.82 17.72 -10.64
C PHE A 178 10.98 18.75 -9.89
N ILE A 179 9.88 19.13 -10.54
CA ILE A 179 8.83 19.95 -9.99
C ILE A 179 7.74 18.95 -9.59
N SER A 180 7.29 19.00 -8.34
CA SER A 180 6.15 18.17 -7.90
C SER A 180 4.99 18.31 -8.92
N PRO A 181 4.28 17.22 -9.31
CA PRO A 181 3.15 17.32 -10.23
C PRO A 181 2.09 18.36 -9.80
N PHE A 182 2.04 18.66 -8.51
CA PHE A 182 1.12 19.62 -7.87
C PHE A 182 1.60 21.09 -7.89
N ALA A 183 2.78 21.37 -8.45
CA ALA A 183 3.35 22.72 -8.51
C ALA A 183 2.96 23.49 -9.80
N HIS A 184 2.48 22.78 -10.83
CA HIS A 184 2.01 23.40 -12.08
C HIS A 184 0.56 23.89 -11.93
N GLY A 185 0.33 25.01 -11.26
CA GLY A 185 -1.04 25.53 -11.16
C GLY A 185 -1.28 26.88 -10.48
N ALA A 186 -0.35 27.39 -9.66
CA ALA A 186 -0.52 28.70 -9.01
C ALA A 186 0.80 29.47 -8.88
N ALA A 187 0.73 30.79 -9.13
CA ALA A 187 1.89 31.68 -9.13
C ALA A 187 2.35 32.11 -7.73
N ASP A 188 1.44 32.15 -6.75
CA ASP A 188 1.66 32.78 -5.43
C ASP A 188 1.83 31.75 -4.29
N GLY A 189 2.45 32.18 -3.20
CA GLY A 189 2.57 31.39 -1.94
C GLY A 189 3.83 30.53 -1.80
N TRP A 190 4.82 30.70 -2.68
CA TRP A 190 6.14 30.08 -2.56
C TRP A 190 6.96 30.74 -1.45
N ARG A 191 7.56 29.93 -0.58
CA ARG A 191 8.46 30.37 0.48
C ARG A 191 9.81 29.72 0.29
N PHE A 192 10.87 30.51 0.32
CA PHE A 192 12.22 29.99 0.44
C PHE A 192 12.36 29.26 1.77
N VAL A 193 12.94 28.05 1.74
CA VAL A 193 13.09 27.22 2.94
C VAL A 193 14.55 26.92 3.28
N CYS A 194 15.35 26.53 2.30
CA CYS A 194 16.77 26.21 2.47
C CYS A 194 17.47 26.11 1.11
N ARG A 195 18.79 25.91 1.11
CA ARG A 195 19.52 25.48 -0.09
C ARG A 195 19.42 23.97 -0.27
N ILE A 196 19.46 23.50 -1.52
CA ILE A 196 19.33 22.07 -1.85
C ILE A 196 20.44 21.20 -1.22
N ASP A 197 21.61 21.81 -1.01
CA ASP A 197 22.82 21.27 -0.40
C ASP A 197 22.68 21.07 1.13
N GLU A 198 21.65 21.65 1.75
CA GLU A 198 21.33 21.45 3.17
C GLU A 198 20.44 20.22 3.39
N ILE A 199 19.82 19.67 2.34
CA ILE A 199 19.00 18.45 2.41
C ILE A 199 19.90 17.25 2.15
N PRO A 200 20.02 16.29 3.10
CA PRO A 200 20.89 15.15 2.94
C PRO A 200 20.43 14.25 1.80
N GLN A 201 21.39 13.78 0.99
CA GLN A 201 21.14 12.82 -0.07
C GLN A 201 20.64 11.50 0.52
N GLY A 202 19.44 11.05 0.13
CA GLY A 202 18.81 9.84 0.65
C GLY A 202 18.23 9.99 2.07
N GLY A 203 18.12 11.21 2.59
CA GLY A 203 17.57 11.51 3.91
C GLY A 203 16.46 12.57 3.86
N VAL A 204 16.10 13.07 5.04
CA VAL A 204 15.14 14.16 5.21
C VAL A 204 15.69 15.33 6.02
N SER A 205 15.15 16.51 5.80
CA SER A 205 15.30 17.69 6.66
C SER A 205 13.92 18.17 7.11
N ALA A 206 13.73 18.34 8.42
CA ALA A 206 12.53 18.95 8.98
C ALA A 206 12.64 20.48 8.97
N ILE A 207 11.59 21.17 8.53
CA ILE A 207 11.53 22.64 8.47
C ILE A 207 10.15 23.10 8.92
N THR A 208 10.08 24.16 9.71
CA THR A 208 8.82 24.83 10.06
C THR A 208 8.55 25.99 9.10
N ILE A 209 7.38 26.01 8.48
CA ILE A 209 6.92 27.04 7.54
C ILE A 209 5.56 27.55 8.01
N ASP A 210 5.48 28.83 8.38
CA ASP A 210 4.24 29.46 8.87
C ASP A 210 3.54 28.66 10.00
N GLY A 211 4.33 28.01 10.86
CA GLY A 211 3.84 27.21 11.99
C GLY A 211 3.41 25.78 11.63
N ARG A 212 3.63 25.32 10.40
CA ARG A 212 3.47 23.91 9.98
C ARG A 212 4.83 23.26 9.80
N ASP A 213 4.98 22.05 10.32
CA ASP A 213 6.23 21.31 10.22
C ASP A 213 6.18 20.42 8.97
N VAL A 214 7.22 20.50 8.15
CA VAL A 214 7.33 19.72 6.91
C VAL A 214 8.63 18.94 6.89
N ILE A 215 8.64 17.81 6.19
CA ILE A 215 9.85 17.07 5.83
C ILE A 215 10.15 17.26 4.35
N LEU A 216 11.40 17.61 4.05
CA LEU A 216 11.95 17.63 2.70
C LEU A 216 12.82 16.40 2.50
N SER A 217 12.58 15.63 1.45
CA SER A 217 13.46 14.52 1.08
C SER A 217 14.18 14.79 -0.24
N ARG A 218 15.39 14.23 -0.37
CA ARG A 218 16.18 14.33 -1.61
C ARG A 218 16.67 12.95 -2.06
N GLN A 219 16.31 12.55 -3.28
CA GLN A 219 16.83 11.36 -3.93
C GLN A 219 17.35 11.68 -5.33
N GLY A 220 18.67 11.73 -5.48
CA GLY A 220 19.32 12.14 -6.73
C GLY A 220 19.02 13.61 -7.05
N ALA A 221 18.32 13.81 -8.15
CA ALA A 221 17.78 15.10 -8.58
C ALA A 221 16.29 15.29 -8.24
N ALA A 222 15.67 14.35 -7.53
CA ALA A 222 14.28 14.45 -7.08
C ALA A 222 14.21 15.07 -5.68
N LEU A 223 13.27 15.99 -5.50
CA LEU A 223 12.89 16.56 -4.21
C LEU A 223 11.40 16.30 -3.96
N SER A 224 11.06 15.99 -2.72
CA SER A 224 9.67 15.89 -2.26
C SER A 224 9.49 16.64 -0.96
N CYS A 225 8.25 17.03 -0.67
CA CYS A 225 7.91 17.75 0.55
C CYS A 225 6.57 17.23 1.06
N PHE A 226 6.53 16.86 2.34
CA PHE A 226 5.31 16.42 3.02
C PHE A 226 5.17 17.10 4.37
N GLU A 227 3.96 17.14 4.93
CA GLU A 227 3.78 17.46 6.34
C GLU A 227 4.62 16.48 7.18
N ASN A 228 5.27 16.98 8.24
CA ASN A 228 5.99 16.18 9.22
C ASN A 228 5.00 15.52 10.20
N ALA A 229 4.05 14.77 9.66
CA ALA A 229 2.98 14.15 10.40
C ALA A 229 2.68 12.78 9.79
N CYS A 230 2.95 11.73 10.56
CA CYS A 230 2.60 10.36 10.21
C CYS A 230 1.10 10.27 9.94
N ALA A 231 0.71 9.80 8.76
CA ALA A 231 -0.69 9.73 8.33
C ALA A 231 -1.57 8.79 9.20
N HIS A 232 -0.97 8.02 10.12
CA HIS A 232 -1.68 7.23 11.12
C HIS A 232 -2.26 8.09 12.26
N LEU A 233 -1.42 8.81 13.01
CA LEU A 233 -1.81 9.55 14.23
C LEU A 233 -1.24 10.98 14.32
N GLY A 234 -0.60 11.47 13.25
CA GLY A 234 -0.07 12.83 13.16
C GLY A 234 1.24 13.08 13.92
N LEU A 235 1.95 12.01 14.33
CA LEU A 235 3.23 12.14 15.04
C LEU A 235 4.39 12.47 14.09
N PRO A 236 5.44 13.18 14.55
CA PRO A 236 6.58 13.56 13.70
C PRO A 236 7.31 12.37 13.06
N LEU A 237 7.78 12.54 11.84
CA LEU A 237 8.47 11.52 11.04
C LEU A 237 9.98 11.73 10.96
N ASP A 238 10.46 12.94 11.24
CA ASP A 238 11.85 13.37 11.06
C ASP A 238 12.89 12.64 11.93
N GLY A 239 12.45 11.94 12.98
CA GLY A 239 13.26 11.00 13.75
C GLY A 239 13.26 9.56 13.25
N GLY A 240 12.60 9.28 12.12
CA GLY A 240 12.45 7.94 11.55
C GLY A 240 13.69 7.40 10.85
N GLU A 241 13.85 6.07 10.86
CA GLU A 241 14.90 5.41 10.09
C GLU A 241 14.58 5.46 8.59
N ILE A 242 15.59 5.73 7.76
CA ILE A 242 15.44 5.82 6.30
C ILE A 242 16.31 4.76 5.63
N ALA A 243 15.68 3.93 4.81
CA ALA A 243 16.35 2.93 4.00
C ALA A 243 15.71 2.86 2.62
N HIS A 244 16.52 2.82 1.56
CA HIS A 244 16.07 2.67 0.17
C HIS A 244 14.97 3.66 -0.26
N GLY A 245 15.01 4.89 0.27
CA GLY A 245 14.01 5.91 -0.06
C GLY A 245 12.69 5.79 0.70
N VAL A 246 12.63 4.92 1.70
CA VAL A 246 11.47 4.71 2.58
C VAL A 246 11.80 5.23 3.96
N ILE A 247 10.91 6.05 4.54
CA ILE A 247 11.00 6.49 5.94
C ILE A 247 10.09 5.64 6.81
N THR A 248 10.62 5.11 7.92
CA THR A 248 9.86 4.37 8.91
C THR A 248 9.53 5.28 10.08
N CYS A 249 8.25 5.51 10.33
CA CYS A 249 7.76 6.26 11.48
C CYS A 249 8.29 5.65 12.79
N PRO A 250 8.99 6.43 13.65
CA PRO A 250 9.69 5.88 14.82
C PRO A 250 8.75 5.42 15.93
N TYR A 251 7.44 5.69 15.81
CA TYR A 251 6.46 5.38 16.84
C TYR A 251 5.73 4.06 16.60
N HIS A 252 5.23 3.85 15.37
CA HIS A 252 4.34 2.72 15.05
C HIS A 252 4.80 1.92 13.81
N GLY A 253 6.00 2.21 13.30
CA GLY A 253 6.60 1.46 12.20
C GLY A 253 5.97 1.70 10.83
N PHE A 254 5.08 2.68 10.69
CA PHE A 254 4.47 2.98 9.39
C PHE A 254 5.54 3.44 8.41
N GLN A 255 5.62 2.79 7.26
CA GLN A 255 6.64 3.05 6.27
C GLN A 255 6.08 3.88 5.13
N TYR A 256 6.78 4.94 4.75
CA TYR A 256 6.35 5.83 3.68
C TYR A 256 7.41 5.94 2.60
N ASP A 257 7.03 5.77 1.34
CA ASP A 257 7.90 6.09 0.21
C ASP A 257 8.11 7.60 0.15
N LEU A 258 9.37 8.04 0.26
CA LEU A 258 9.72 9.46 0.29
C LEU A 258 9.59 10.12 -1.08
N SER A 259 9.43 9.39 -2.19
CA SER A 259 9.22 9.98 -3.51
C SER A 259 7.75 10.33 -3.75
N SER A 260 6.82 9.49 -3.25
CA SER A 260 5.38 9.62 -3.51
C SER A 260 4.57 10.06 -2.29
N GLY A 261 5.06 9.79 -1.07
CA GLY A 261 4.33 9.95 0.19
C GLY A 261 3.40 8.79 0.53
N GLU A 262 3.38 7.74 -0.29
CA GLU A 262 2.55 6.55 -0.08
C GLU A 262 2.98 5.78 1.17
N CYS A 263 2.02 5.35 1.98
CA CYS A 263 2.30 4.45 3.09
C CYS A 263 2.36 3.00 2.60
N LEU A 264 3.54 2.40 2.65
CA LEU A 264 3.80 1.03 2.22
C LEU A 264 3.21 -0.01 3.19
N THR A 265 3.04 0.36 4.47
CA THR A 265 2.44 -0.52 5.48
C THR A 265 0.92 -0.38 5.59
N ALA A 266 0.34 0.69 5.06
CA ALA A 266 -1.09 0.96 5.09
C ALA A 266 -1.51 1.85 3.90
N PRO A 267 -1.69 1.28 2.70
CA PRO A 267 -1.82 2.03 1.44
C PRO A 267 -3.01 3.02 1.36
N GLU A 268 -3.96 2.97 2.29
CA GLU A 268 -5.10 3.89 2.35
C GLU A 268 -4.77 5.25 2.99
N VAL A 269 -3.59 5.39 3.60
CA VAL A 269 -3.12 6.66 4.16
C VAL A 269 -1.84 7.09 3.46
N ALA A 270 -1.70 8.39 3.19
CA ALA A 270 -0.51 8.94 2.57
C ALA A 270 -0.11 10.21 3.31
N LEU A 271 1.18 10.54 3.23
CA LEU A 271 1.67 11.80 3.75
C LEU A 271 1.01 12.95 3.00
N GLN A 272 0.61 14.00 3.73
CA GLN A 272 0.04 15.20 3.13
C GLN A 272 1.14 15.90 2.31
N PRO A 273 1.02 16.00 0.97
CA PRO A 273 2.08 16.56 0.15
C PRO A 273 2.01 18.09 0.06
N HIS A 274 3.17 18.71 -0.08
CA HIS A 274 3.33 20.12 -0.41
C HIS A 274 4.03 20.29 -1.74
N ALA A 275 3.72 21.38 -2.44
CA ALA A 275 4.41 21.69 -3.68
C ALA A 275 5.83 22.16 -3.35
N VAL A 276 6.83 21.58 -4.03
CA VAL A 276 8.24 21.94 -3.87
C VAL A 276 8.88 22.15 -5.23
N ARG A 277 9.78 23.12 -5.32
CA ARG A 277 10.59 23.41 -6.51
C ARG A 277 11.99 23.85 -6.12
N VAL A 278 12.89 23.78 -7.10
CA VAL A 278 14.26 24.29 -6.99
C VAL A 278 14.43 25.44 -7.99
N VAL A 279 14.86 26.60 -7.50
CA VAL A 279 15.20 27.78 -8.31
C VAL A 279 16.68 28.08 -8.12
N GLY A 280 17.50 27.68 -9.09
CA GLY A 280 18.96 27.67 -8.93
C GLY A 280 19.39 26.67 -7.86
N HIS A 281 19.89 27.17 -6.73
CA HIS A 281 20.23 26.35 -5.55
C HIS A 281 19.22 26.47 -4.40
N CYS A 282 18.19 27.29 -4.58
CA CYS A 282 17.20 27.58 -3.54
C CYS A 282 16.03 26.60 -3.65
N VAL A 283 15.67 25.98 -2.53
CA VAL A 283 14.44 25.19 -2.42
C VAL A 283 13.32 26.11 -1.97
N GLU A 284 12.20 26.02 -2.66
CA GLU A 284 10.98 26.76 -2.32
C GLU A 284 9.81 25.79 -2.14
N VAL A 285 9.01 26.03 -1.10
CA VAL A 285 7.84 25.22 -0.77
C VAL A 285 6.59 26.09 -0.79
N ARG A 286 5.50 25.52 -1.29
CA ARG A 286 4.16 26.08 -1.20
C ARG A 286 3.27 25.06 -0.48
N LEU A 287 2.81 25.46 0.70
CA LEU A 287 1.92 24.66 1.53
C LEU A 287 0.59 24.45 0.80
N SER A 288 0.08 23.23 0.85
CA SER A 288 -1.25 22.87 0.37
C SER A 288 -2.28 23.29 1.43
N SER A 289 -3.36 23.93 0.97
CA SER A 289 -4.49 24.38 1.79
C SER A 289 -5.22 23.24 2.46
#